data_AF-A0A075I441-F1
#
_entry.id   AF-A0A075I441-F1
#
_cell.length_a   1.000
_cell.length_b   1.000
_cell.length_c   1.000
_cell.angle_alpha   90.00
_cell.angle_beta   90.00
_cell.angle_gamma   90.00
#
_symmetry.space_group_name_H-M   'P 1'
#
loop_
_entity.id
_entity.type
_entity.pdbx_description
1 polymer ?
#
loop_
_entity_poly.entity_id
_entity_poly.type
_entity_poly.pdbx_seq_one_letter_code
_entity_poly.pdbx_strand_id
1 'polypeptide(L)' 'MIQMIEMGTNAAITIGQNGWVVVSCETPEGLSKAKKAIEMVNEKAHIANLMDLIKDMLDVKDES' A
#
# COMPACT_ATOMS: atom_id res chain seq x y z
N MET A 1 -4.00 -7.14 -0.11
CA MET A 1 -3.32 -5.91 0.37
C MET A 1 -2.64 -5.15 -0.77
N ILE A 2 -1.84 -5.78 -1.63
CA ILE A 2 -1.17 -5.08 -2.74
C ILE A 2 -2.16 -4.33 -3.64
N GLN A 3 -3.18 -5.02 -4.17
CA GLN A 3 -4.21 -4.39 -5.02
C GLN A 3 -4.91 -3.20 -4.34
N MET A 4 -5.16 -3.26 -3.03
CA MET A 4 -5.74 -2.16 -2.27
C MET A 4 -4.82 -0.94 -2.23
N ILE A 5 -3.52 -1.17 -2.06
CA ILE A 5 -2.52 -0.09 -2.08
C ILE A 5 -2.43 0.49 -3.49
N GLU A 6 -2.41 -0.34 -4.54
CA GLU A 6 -2.39 0.12 -5.93
C GLU A 6 -3.61 1.00 -6.24
N MET A 7 -4.82 0.56 -5.88
CA MET A 7 -6.06 1.32 -6.08
C MET A 7 -6.09 2.63 -5.27
N GLY A 8 -5.68 2.61 -4.00
CA GLY A 8 -5.72 3.78 -3.12
C GLY A 8 -4.61 4.82 -3.40
N THR A 9 -3.61 4.48 -4.20
CA THR A 9 -2.46 5.37 -4.47
C THR A 9 -2.24 5.65 -5.96
N ASN A 10 -2.95 4.96 -6.84
CA ASN A 10 -2.69 4.95 -8.28
C ASN A 10 -1.21 4.60 -8.59
N ALA A 11 -0.62 3.73 -7.78
CA ALA A 11 0.73 3.21 -7.97
C ALA A 11 0.66 1.80 -8.56
N ALA A 12 1.65 1.43 -9.35
CA ALA A 12 1.91 0.04 -9.74
C ALA A 12 2.97 -0.55 -8.82
N ILE A 13 2.69 -1.74 -8.28
CA ILE A 13 3.56 -2.43 -7.33
C ILE A 13 3.93 -3.80 -7.92
N THR A 14 5.23 -4.04 -8.07
CA THR A 14 5.75 -5.35 -8.51
C THR A 14 6.58 -5.97 -7.40
N ILE A 15 6.26 -7.22 -7.05
CA ILE A 15 7.01 -8.00 -6.07
C ILE A 15 7.83 -9.05 -6.81
N GLY A 16 9.15 -8.92 -6.78
CA GLY A 16 10.07 -9.94 -7.25
C GLY A 16 10.06 -11.15 -6.33
N GLN A 17 10.26 -12.34 -6.90
CA GLN A 17 10.36 -13.59 -6.12
C GLN A 17 11.55 -13.58 -5.14
N ASN A 18 12.52 -12.69 -5.35
CA ASN A 18 13.64 -12.42 -4.46
C ASN A 18 13.29 -11.48 -3.29
N GLY A 19 12.02 -11.11 -3.12
CA GLY A 19 11.53 -10.23 -2.05
C GLY A 19 11.74 -8.73 -2.31
N TRP A 20 12.25 -8.34 -3.48
CA TRP A 20 12.35 -6.92 -3.84
C TRP A 20 10.99 -6.38 -4.27
N VAL A 21 10.63 -5.21 -3.75
CA VAL A 21 9.39 -4.53 -4.10
C VAL A 21 9.74 -3.27 -4.89
N VAL A 22 9.24 -3.19 -6.11
CA VAL A 22 9.35 -2.00 -6.97
C VAL A 22 8.01 -1.30 -6.98
N VAL A 23 8.03 0.01 -6.72
CA VAL A 23 6.84 0.86 -6.70
C VAL A 23 7.04 1.99 -7.70
N SER A 24 6.09 2.17 -8.60
CA SER A 24 6.07 3.28 -9.54
C SER A 24 4.72 4.00 -9.46
N CYS A 25 4.74 5.32 -9.41
CA CYS A 25 3.53 6.14 -9.40
C CYS A 25 3.79 7.45 -10.15
N GLU A 26 2.77 7.98 -10.82
CA GLU A 26 2.86 9.24 -11.55
C GLU A 26 2.91 10.45 -10.61
N THR A 27 2.38 10.31 -9.39
CA THR A 27 2.34 11.39 -8.40
C THR A 27 3.31 11.12 -7.24
N PRO A 28 4.06 12.14 -6.78
CA PRO A 28 4.93 12.00 -5.60
C PRO A 28 4.14 11.62 -4.33
N GLU A 29 2.89 12.08 -4.21
CA GLU A 29 2.03 11.77 -3.08
C GLU A 29 1.61 10.29 -3.07
N GLY A 30 1.13 9.77 -4.21
CA GLY A 30 0.78 8.35 -4.36
C GLY A 30 1.99 7.44 -4.10
N LEU A 31 3.17 7.82 -4.61
CA LEU A 31 4.40 7.08 -4.36
C LEU A 31 4.75 7.01 -2.87
N SER A 32 4.66 8.15 -2.16
CA SER A 32 4.95 8.23 -0.73
C SER A 32 3.97 7.40 0.11
N LYS A 33 2.67 7.48 -0.21
CA LYS A 33 1.62 6.69 0.44
C LYS A 33 1.82 5.18 0.21
N ALA A 34 2.11 4.78 -1.03
CA ALA A 34 2.34 3.38 -1.39
C ALA A 34 3.55 2.80 -0.66
N LYS A 35 4.66 3.54 -0.64
CA LYS A 35 5.87 3.15 0.09
C LYS A 35 5.58 2.94 1.58
N LYS A 36 4.92 3.91 2.23
CA LYS A 36 4.56 3.82 3.65
C LYS A 36 3.62 2.65 3.94
N ALA A 37 2.66 2.37 3.05
CA ALA A 37 1.78 1.22 3.17
C ALA A 37 2.56 -0.10 3.16
N ILE A 38 3.50 -0.26 2.23
CA ILE A 38 4.33 -1.47 2.12
C ILE A 38 5.23 -1.62 3.34
N GLU A 39 5.84 -0.54 3.83
CA GLU A 39 6.63 -0.54 5.06
C GLU A 39 5.79 -0.99 6.27
N MET A 40 4.56 -0.47 6.40
CA MET A 40 3.65 -0.91 7.47
C MET A 40 3.29 -2.39 7.35
N VAL A 41 3.07 -2.92 6.14
CA VAL A 41 2.82 -4.36 5.95
C VAL A 41 4.02 -5.19 6.42
N ASN A 42 5.24 -4.74 6.13
CA ASN A 42 6.45 -5.43 6.54
C ASN A 42 6.67 -5.39 8.07
N GLU A 43 6.45 -4.24 8.70
CA GLU A 43 6.72 -4.04 10.14
C GLU A 43 5.61 -4.57 11.04
N LYS A 44 4.35 -4.51 10.59
CA LYS A 44 3.15 -4.74 11.42
C LYS A 44 2.37 -5.98 11.00
N ALA A 45 3.00 -6.93 10.32
CA ALA A 45 2.36 -8.15 9.79
C ALA A 45 1.57 -8.97 10.85
N HIS A 46 1.85 -8.79 12.14
CA HIS A 46 1.20 -9.51 13.25
C HIS A 46 -0.02 -8.78 13.85
N ILE A 47 -0.33 -7.57 13.39
CA ILE A 47 -1.44 -6.78 13.91
C ILE A 47 -2.74 -7.20 13.21
N ALA A 48 -3.72 -7.66 13.98
CA ALA A 48 -4.99 -8.18 13.45
C ALA A 48 -5.79 -7.15 12.64
N ASN A 49 -5.68 -5.85 12.96
CA ASN A 49 -6.37 -4.74 12.26
C ASN A 49 -5.48 -3.98 11.27
N LEU A 50 -4.39 -4.60 10.78
CA LEU A 50 -3.48 -3.95 9.83
C LEU A 50 -4.18 -3.49 8.54
N MET A 51 -5.15 -4.27 8.05
CA MET A 51 -5.87 -3.95 6.82
C MET A 51 -6.66 -2.63 6.95
N ASP A 52 -7.39 -2.45 8.05
CA ASP A 52 -8.18 -1.25 8.30
C ASP A 52 -7.28 -0.01 8.45
N LEU A 53 -6.16 -0.15 9.16
CA LEU A 53 -5.16 0.93 9.32
C LEU A 53 -4.57 1.38 7.98
N ILE A 54 -4.31 0.45 7.07
CA ILE A 54 -3.83 0.77 5.72
C ILE A 54 -4.95 1.46 4.93
N LYS A 55 -6.19 0.99 5.03
CA LYS A 55 -7.34 1.58 4.34
C LYS A 55 -7.59 3.03 4.76
N ASP A 56 -7.56 3.30 6.07
CA ASP A 56 -7.70 4.64 6.63
C ASP A 56 -6.57 5.57 6.18
N MET A 57 -5.33 5.07 6.16
CA MET A 57 -4.18 5.86 5.69
C MET A 57 -4.29 6.20 4.20
N LEU A 58 -4.88 5.31 3.40
CA LEU A 58 -5.04 5.50 1.96
C LEU A 58 -6.29 6.33 1.60
N ASP A 59 -7.12 6.73 2.57
CA ASP A 59 -8.41 7.42 2.35
C ASP A 59 -9.31 6.69 1.34
N VAL A 60 -9.22 5.35 1.31
CA VAL A 60 -10.08 4.52 0.45
C VAL A 60 -11.44 4.45 1.12
N LYS A 61 -12.31 5.41 0.78
CA LYS A 61 -13.72 5.38 1.19
C LYS A 61 -14.39 4.18 0.53
N ASP A 62 -15.12 3.38 1.31
CA ASP A 62 -16.06 2.42 0.75
C ASP A 62 -17.06 3.21 -0.10
N GLU A 63 -17.07 2.97 -1.42
CA GLU A 63 -18.15 3.44 -2.27
C GLU A 63 -19.43 2.76 -1.80
N SER A 64 -20.22 3.51 -1.01
CA SER A 64 -21.59 3.17 -0.62
C SER A 64 -22.59 3.68 -1.64
#